data_AF-A0A645IS86-F1
#
_entry.id   AF-A0A645IS86-F1
#
_cell.length_a   1.000
_cell.length_b   1.000
_cell.length_c   1.000
_cell.angle_alpha   90.00
_cell.angle_beta   90.00
_cell.angle_gamma   90.00
#
_symmetry.space_group_name_H-M   'P 1'
#
loop_
_entity.id
_entity.type
_entity.pdbx_description
1 polymer ?
#
loop_
_entity_poly.entity_id
_entity_poly.type
_entity_poly.pdbx_seq_one_letter_code
_entity_poly.pdbx_strand_id
1 'polypeptide(L)'
;MLADIARNHIVPCAINYQNRLIENVKGLKEIFGDQEFRTLAKEQMSMIAEISEHISIMKVGVEKLLAATKKAKAIEDSHKMAEAFCNEVKPLFNEIRNASDELEMLVDDELWPMTKYRELLFTR
;
A
#
# COMPACT_ATOMS: atom_id res chain seq x y z
N MET A 1 -4.48 6.16 -13.58
CA MET A 1 -3.04 6.28 -13.30
C MET A 1 -2.69 5.92 -11.86
N LEU A 2 -3.01 6.74 -10.83
CA LEU A 2 -2.72 6.38 -9.43
C LEU A 2 -3.35 5.04 -9.00
N ALA A 3 -4.64 4.86 -9.28
CA ALA A 3 -5.37 3.61 -9.05
C ALA A 3 -4.77 2.39 -9.76
N ASP A 4 -4.13 2.59 -10.90
CA ASP A 4 -3.55 1.50 -11.69
C ASP A 4 -2.17 1.12 -11.16
N ILE A 5 -1.36 2.12 -10.80
CA ILE A 5 -0.06 1.90 -10.15
C ILE A 5 -0.24 1.19 -8.80
N ALA A 6 -1.19 1.66 -7.99
CA ALA A 6 -1.49 1.04 -6.71
C ALA A 6 -1.89 -0.44 -6.86
N ARG A 7 -2.79 -0.77 -7.79
CA ARG A 7 -3.29 -2.14 -7.98
C ARG A 7 -2.29 -3.08 -8.66
N ASN A 8 -1.52 -2.58 -9.62
CA ASN A 8 -0.70 -3.43 -10.49
C ASN A 8 0.76 -3.50 -10.07
N HIS A 9 1.25 -2.54 -9.27
CA HIS A 9 2.66 -2.49 -8.87
C HIS A 9 2.80 -2.56 -7.36
N ILE A 10 2.18 -1.63 -6.62
CA ILE A 10 2.41 -1.48 -5.18
C ILE A 10 1.81 -2.66 -4.39
N VAL A 11 0.53 -2.96 -4.61
CA VAL A 11 -0.15 -4.05 -3.89
C VAL A 11 0.50 -5.43 -4.15
N PRO A 12 0.82 -5.83 -5.41
CA PRO A 12 1.48 -7.12 -5.65
C PRO A 12 2.86 -7.22 -5.01
N CYS A 13 3.63 -6.12 -5.01
CA CYS A 13 4.93 -6.06 -4.33
C CYS A 13 4.78 -6.28 -2.82
N ALA A 14 3.89 -5.52 -2.17
CA ALA A 14 3.66 -5.64 -0.74
C ALA A 14 3.19 -7.06 -0.33
N ILE A 15 2.34 -7.70 -1.14
CA ILE A 15 1.92 -9.09 -0.93
C ILE A 15 3.10 -10.06 -1.08
N ASN A 16 3.98 -9.84 -2.06
CA ASN A 16 5.16 -10.69 -2.24
C ASN A 16 6.07 -10.64 -1.02
N TYR A 17 6.37 -9.44 -0.51
CA TYR A 17 7.17 -9.27 0.70
C TYR A 17 6.48 -9.86 1.94
N GLN A 18 5.17 -9.64 2.10
CA GLN A 18 4.39 -10.24 3.16
C GLN A 18 4.49 -11.77 3.15
N ASN A 19 4.44 -12.41 1.98
CA ASN A 19 4.64 -13.85 1.87
C ASN A 19 6.03 -14.29 2.35
N ARG A 20 7.10 -13.52 2.05
CA ARG A 20 8.45 -13.81 2.55
C ARG A 20 8.50 -13.74 4.09
N LEU A 21 7.86 -12.74 4.70
CA LEU A 21 7.78 -12.63 6.16
C LEU A 21 6.99 -13.79 6.77
N ILE A 22 5.89 -14.21 6.15
CA ILE A 22 5.09 -15.36 6.60
C ILE A 22 5.91 -16.64 6.58
N GLU A 23 6.67 -16.90 5.51
CA GLU A 23 7.55 -18.07 5.44
C GLU A 23 8.65 -18.04 6.51
N ASN A 24 9.22 -16.85 6.78
CA ASN A 24 10.18 -16.69 7.87
C ASN A 24 9.56 -17.01 9.24
N VAL A 25 8.36 -16.49 9.53
CA VAL A 25 7.63 -16.78 10.77
C VAL A 25 7.31 -18.27 10.91
N LYS A 26 6.88 -18.93 9.83
CA LYS A 26 6.66 -20.39 9.85
C LYS A 26 7.95 -21.15 10.18
N GLY A 27 9.06 -20.79 9.54
CA GLY A 27 10.36 -21.41 9.81
C GLY A 27 10.83 -21.21 11.26
N LEU A 28 10.61 -20.03 11.85
CA LEU A 28 10.90 -19.79 13.27
C LEU A 28 10.05 -20.70 14.17
N LYS A 29 8.78 -20.93 13.83
CA LYS A 29 7.92 -21.83 14.59
C LYS A 29 8.35 -23.31 14.50
N GLU A 30 8.92 -23.71 13.37
CA GLU A 30 9.42 -25.07 13.18
C GLU A 30 10.71 -25.33 13.96
N ILE A 31 11.57 -24.31 14.08
CA ILE A 31 12.87 -24.40 14.77
C ILE A 31 12.70 -24.23 16.29
N PHE A 32 11.84 -23.31 16.73
CA PHE A 32 11.67 -22.94 18.13
C PHE A 32 10.31 -23.42 18.66
N GLY A 33 10.28 -23.91 19.90
CA GLY A 33 9.02 -24.33 20.54
C GLY A 33 8.03 -23.16 20.72
N ASP A 34 6.75 -23.47 20.92
CA ASP A 34 5.65 -22.49 20.96
C ASP A 34 5.86 -21.32 21.94
N GLN A 35 6.63 -21.54 23.02
CA GLN A 35 6.89 -20.54 24.05
C GLN A 35 7.95 -19.51 23.66
N GLU A 36 9.03 -19.94 22.99
CA GLU A 36 10.10 -19.07 22.51
C GLU A 36 9.71 -18.38 21.20
N PHE A 37 9.02 -19.10 20.32
CA PHE A 37 8.52 -18.60 19.04
C PHE A 37 7.72 -17.30 19.18
N ARG A 38 6.78 -17.23 20.13
CA ARG A 38 5.91 -16.06 20.31
C ARG A 38 6.70 -14.78 20.59
N THR A 39 7.83 -14.89 21.27
CA THR A 39 8.68 -13.74 21.59
C THR A 39 9.58 -13.40 20.40
N LEU A 40 10.15 -14.40 19.75
CA LEU A 40 11.08 -14.23 18.63
C LEU A 40 10.41 -13.74 17.34
N ALA A 41 9.17 -14.16 17.08
CA ALA A 41 8.42 -13.83 15.87
C ALA A 41 7.49 -12.62 16.03
N LYS A 42 7.46 -11.98 17.21
CA LYS A 42 6.50 -10.92 17.54
C LYS A 42 6.58 -9.76 16.55
N GLU A 43 7.78 -9.28 16.27
CA GLU A 43 8.00 -8.13 15.40
C GLU A 43 7.62 -8.45 13.95
N GLN A 44 7.95 -9.66 13.47
CA GLN A 44 7.57 -10.12 12.14
C GLN A 44 6.05 -10.25 11.99
N MET A 45 5.36 -10.74 13.02
CA MET A 45 3.90 -10.77 13.05
C MET A 45 3.29 -9.36 13.04
N SER A 46 3.89 -8.38 13.74
CA SER A 46 3.46 -6.98 13.68
C SER A 46 3.61 -6.41 12.27
N MET A 47 4.77 -6.59 11.64
CA MET A 47 5.02 -6.13 10.27
C MET A 47 4.02 -6.74 9.27
N ILE A 48 3.70 -8.04 9.38
CA ILE A 48 2.71 -8.69 8.53
C ILE A 48 1.32 -8.05 8.70
N ALA A 49 0.94 -7.72 9.93
CA ALA A 49 -0.33 -7.08 10.25
C ALA A 49 -0.40 -5.65 9.67
N GLU A 50 0.64 -4.86 9.88
CA GLU A 50 0.76 -3.48 9.36
C GLU A 50 0.70 -3.47 7.81
N ILE A 51 1.45 -4.36 7.15
CA ILE A 51 1.40 -4.50 5.69
C ILE A 51 -0.02 -4.88 5.23
N SER A 52 -0.70 -5.80 5.92
CA SER A 52 -2.08 -6.19 5.59
C SER A 52 -3.04 -5.01 5.71
N GLU A 53 -2.90 -4.22 6.77
CA GLU A 53 -3.71 -3.04 7.02
C GLU A 53 -3.54 -2.00 5.91
N HIS A 54 -2.30 -1.64 5.57
CA HIS A 54 -2.04 -0.66 4.53
C HIS A 54 -2.46 -1.14 3.13
N ILE A 55 -2.29 -2.43 2.82
CA ILE A 55 -2.85 -3.02 1.58
C ILE A 55 -4.37 -2.86 1.55
N SER A 56 -5.05 -3.09 2.68
CA SER A 56 -6.51 -2.96 2.77
C SER A 56 -6.95 -1.51 2.58
N ILE A 57 -6.33 -0.56 3.28
CA ILE A 57 -6.59 0.88 3.15
C ILE A 57 -6.41 1.32 1.69
N MET A 58 -5.32 0.89 1.05
CA MET A 58 -5.04 1.22 -0.33
C MET A 58 -6.10 0.66 -1.29
N LYS A 59 -6.50 -0.60 -1.13
CA LYS A 59 -7.55 -1.21 -1.97
C LYS A 59 -8.87 -0.45 -1.85
N VAL A 60 -9.32 -0.19 -0.62
CA VAL A 60 -10.55 0.56 -0.35
C VAL A 60 -10.46 1.98 -0.89
N GLY A 61 -9.33 2.67 -0.68
CA GLY A 61 -9.07 4.00 -1.21
C GLY A 61 -9.15 4.06 -2.73
N VAL A 62 -8.57 3.06 -3.42
CA VAL A 62 -8.62 2.95 -4.88
C VAL A 62 -10.06 2.73 -5.37
N GLU A 63 -10.84 1.88 -4.71
CA GLU A 63 -12.25 1.66 -5.07
C GLU A 63 -13.08 2.94 -4.92
N LYS A 64 -12.93 3.66 -3.80
CA LYS A 64 -13.54 4.98 -3.59
C LYS A 64 -13.15 5.96 -4.70
N LEU A 65 -11.86 6.01 -5.03
CA LEU A 65 -11.32 6.90 -6.06
C LEU A 65 -11.93 6.61 -7.45
N LEU A 66 -12.03 5.33 -7.82
CA LEU A 66 -12.64 4.93 -9.09
C LEU A 66 -14.13 5.29 -9.14
N ALA A 67 -14.86 5.06 -8.04
CA ALA A 67 -16.27 5.43 -7.94
C ALA A 67 -16.48 6.95 -8.03
N ALA A 68 -15.71 7.74 -7.30
CA ALA A 68 -15.77 9.20 -7.33
C ALA A 68 -15.42 9.74 -8.73
N THR A 69 -14.37 9.19 -9.37
CA THR A 69 -13.99 9.55 -10.74
C THR A 69 -15.10 9.25 -11.73
N LYS A 70 -15.78 8.10 -11.61
CA LYS A 70 -16.89 7.73 -12.48
C LYS A 70 -18.07 8.70 -12.30
N LYS A 71 -18.39 9.08 -11.06
CA LYS A 71 -19.44 10.06 -10.75
C LYS A 71 -19.12 11.43 -11.33
N ALA A 72 -17.90 11.94 -11.10
CA ALA A 72 -17.47 13.24 -11.61
C ALA A 72 -17.52 13.30 -13.14
N LYS A 73 -17.06 12.24 -13.84
CA LYS A 73 -17.11 12.16 -15.31
C LYS A 73 -18.52 12.11 -15.91
N ALA A 74 -19.52 11.74 -15.12
CA ALA A 74 -20.91 11.69 -15.59
C ALA A 74 -21.59 13.07 -15.54
N ILE A 75 -20.92 14.11 -15.00
CA ILE A 75 -21.44 15.48 -14.94
C ILE A 75 -21.22 16.14 -16.30
N GLU A 76 -22.30 16.57 -16.96
CA GLU A 76 -22.26 17.21 -18.27
C GLU A 76 -21.68 18.63 -18.23
N ASP A 77 -21.99 19.38 -17.15
CA ASP A 77 -21.48 20.73 -16.94
C ASP A 77 -19.99 20.69 -16.56
N SER A 78 -19.15 21.31 -17.37
CA SER A 78 -17.70 21.25 -17.22
C SER A 78 -17.21 21.95 -15.95
N HIS A 79 -17.92 22.98 -15.47
CA HIS A 79 -17.56 23.68 -14.24
C HIS A 79 -17.85 22.82 -13.02
N LYS A 80 -19.05 22.24 -12.94
CA LYS A 80 -19.44 21.31 -11.87
C LYS A 80 -18.60 20.03 -11.89
N MET A 81 -18.23 19.54 -13.07
CA MET A 81 -17.28 18.44 -13.19
C MET A 81 -15.94 18.80 -12.56
N ALA A 82 -15.39 19.98 -12.86
CA ALA A 82 -14.13 20.43 -12.28
C ALA A 82 -14.21 20.56 -10.75
N GLU A 83 -15.31 21.09 -10.22
CA GLU A 83 -15.55 21.16 -8.77
C GLU A 83 -15.57 19.76 -8.13
N ALA A 84 -16.28 18.80 -8.73
CA ALA A 84 -16.33 17.42 -8.23
C ALA A 84 -14.94 16.77 -8.24
N PHE A 85 -14.13 16.99 -9.27
CA PHE A 85 -12.75 16.52 -9.29
C PHE A 85 -11.88 17.15 -8.19
N CYS A 86 -12.04 18.45 -7.96
CA CYS A 86 -11.27 19.18 -6.95
C CYS A 86 -11.63 18.77 -5.52
N ASN A 87 -12.94 18.63 -5.25
CA ASN A 87 -13.47 18.50 -3.89
C ASN A 87 -13.74 17.04 -3.48
N GLU A 88 -14.00 16.14 -4.43
CA GLU A 88 -14.35 14.74 -4.13
C GLU A 88 -13.25 13.76 -4.56
N VAL A 89 -12.65 13.96 -5.75
CA VAL A 89 -11.68 13.02 -6.31
C VAL A 89 -10.27 13.26 -5.75
N LYS A 90 -9.80 14.52 -5.77
CA LYS A 90 -8.44 14.88 -5.33
C LYS A 90 -8.15 14.52 -3.86
N PRO A 91 -9.05 14.72 -2.88
CA PRO A 91 -8.74 14.39 -1.48
C PRO A 91 -8.45 12.91 -1.24
N LEU A 92 -9.05 12.01 -2.03
CA LEU A 92 -8.84 10.55 -1.93
C LEU A 92 -7.41 10.13 -2.30
N PHE A 93 -6.64 10.99 -2.98
CA PHE A 93 -5.24 10.70 -3.31
C PHE A 93 -4.38 10.61 -2.06
N ASN A 94 -4.68 11.41 -1.04
CA ASN A 94 -3.88 11.45 0.19
C ASN A 94 -3.99 10.12 0.96
N GLU A 95 -5.18 9.52 1.03
CA GLU A 95 -5.38 8.22 1.70
C GLU A 95 -4.55 7.11 1.02
N ILE A 96 -4.59 7.05 -0.31
CA ILE A 96 -3.82 6.08 -1.10
C ILE A 96 -2.31 6.34 -0.99
N ARG A 97 -1.91 7.62 -1.05
CA ARG A 97 -0.50 8.02 -0.98
C ARG A 97 0.10 7.68 0.39
N ASN A 98 -0.58 8.04 1.47
CA ASN A 98 -0.09 7.75 2.81
C ASN A 98 0.08 6.23 3.01
N ALA A 99 -0.90 5.42 2.58
CA ALA A 99 -0.76 3.96 2.64
C ALA A 99 0.40 3.42 1.78
N SER A 100 0.69 4.06 0.65
CA SER A 100 1.85 3.73 -0.18
C SER A 100 3.16 4.10 0.50
N ASP A 101 3.24 5.28 1.12
CA ASP A 101 4.45 5.79 1.77
C ASP A 101 4.79 4.92 3.00
N GLU A 102 3.79 4.47 3.77
CA GLU A 102 3.99 3.52 4.88
C GLU A 102 4.48 2.15 4.37
N LEU A 103 3.89 1.64 3.28
CA LEU A 103 4.37 0.40 2.66
C LEU A 103 5.80 0.53 2.10
N GLU A 104 6.19 1.69 1.58
CA GLU A 104 7.56 1.95 1.11
C GLU A 104 8.58 1.84 2.24
N MET A 105 8.20 2.23 3.47
CA MET A 105 9.04 2.13 4.65
C MET A 105 9.13 0.70 5.21
N LEU A 106 8.07 -0.09 5.05
CA LEU A 106 7.97 -1.46 5.57
C LEU A 106 8.54 -2.52 4.61
N VAL A 107 8.46 -2.27 3.30
CA VAL A 107 8.89 -3.23 2.27
C VAL A 107 10.35 -3.02 1.91
N ASP A 108 11.07 -4.14 1.78
CA ASP A 108 12.45 -4.24 1.32
C ASP A 108 12.69 -3.46 0.01
N ASP A 109 13.75 -2.64 -0.01
CA ASP A 109 14.15 -1.79 -1.14
C ASP A 109 14.30 -2.59 -2.44
N GLU A 110 14.81 -3.83 -2.39
CA GLU A 110 15.04 -4.65 -3.59
C GLU A 110 13.75 -5.09 -4.28
N LEU A 111 12.65 -5.17 -3.52
CA LEU A 111 11.35 -5.58 -4.05
C LEU A 111 10.47 -4.39 -4.44
N TRP A 112 10.76 -3.20 -3.92
CA TRP A 112 9.90 -2.03 -4.12
C TRP A 112 9.93 -1.58 -5.59
N PRO A 113 8.77 -1.46 -6.27
CA PRO A 113 8.72 -1.31 -7.72
C PRO A 113 9.04 0.11 -8.21
N MET A 114 9.14 1.08 -7.30
CA MET A 114 9.34 2.50 -7.62
C MET A 114 10.67 2.97 -7.04
N THR A 115 11.36 3.85 -7.76
CA THR A 115 12.54 4.54 -7.25
C THR A 115 12.16 5.30 -5.99
N LYS A 116 12.82 5.03 -4.86
CA LYS A 116 12.45 5.66 -3.59
C LYS A 116 12.68 7.16 -3.67
N TYR A 117 11.89 7.97 -2.95
CA TYR A 117 12.05 9.43 -2.99
C TYR A 117 13.48 9.89 -2.65
N ARG A 118 14.18 9.13 -1.80
CA ARG A 118 15.60 9.34 -1.46
C ARG A 118 16.51 9.17 -2.67
N GLU A 119 16.26 8.17 -3.50
CA GLU A 119 17.05 7.88 -4.70
C GLU A 119 16.78 8.91 -5.81
N LEU A 120 15.53 9.36 -5.96
CA LEU A 120 15.16 10.41 -6.92
C LEU A 120 15.79 11.77 -6.60
N LEU A 121 15.97 12.08 -5.31
CA LEU A 121 16.50 13.37 -4.86
C LEU A 121 18.02 13.35 -4.64
N PHE A 122 18.62 12.17 -4.49
CA PHE A 122 20.05 11.99 -4.24
C PHE A 122 20.62 10.87 -5.12
N THR A 123 20.45 10.98 -6.43
CA THR A 123 21.28 10.22 -7.37
C THR A 123 22.73 10.70 -7.24
N ARG A 124 23.65 9.80 -6.87
CA ARG A 124 25.10 10.02 -6.97
C ARG A 124 25.63 9.48 -8.28
#